data_AF-A0A6P1EXN1-F1
#
_entry.id   AF-A0A6P1EXN1-F1
#
_cell.length_a   1.000
_cell.length_b   1.000
_cell.length_c   1.000
_cell.angle_alpha   90.00
_cell.angle_beta   90.00
_cell.angle_gamma   90.00
#
_symmetry.space_group_name_H-M   'P 1'
#
loop_
_entity.id
_entity.type
_entity.pdbx_description
1 polymer ?
#
loop_
_entity_poly.entity_id
_entity_poly.type
_entity_poly.pdbx_seq_one_letter_code
_entity_poly.pdbx_strand_id
1 'polypeptide(L)'
;MTATTPLPASTPSVGVEERAARTHLFRRLLHNPVGLVSLVFLAIVVLSGIFAPLLAPADPNRASLQDVLAEPGAAHLLGADSAGRDVLSRLLFGTQFSLAGALVALAVAVVIGVTSGLLAGYFGGWFDSVSAWISGLVMALPGFVVLLAARAVIGPSMWLSMAIFGVLLSPAFHRLVYASVTAVRGELFVDAARVSGLSNARIIARHILTVVRAPVIIQAALIAGIAIAIQAGLEFLGLGDLSIPTWGSMLNDGFSNVFNAPILMLWPSLTIALTSIALTLLGNAMRDELERSASGVKRSKKRKSASAPATVPTSLSTIGIQTMLDEDAAAPKTVVHEEAAGAKSSEEILRVTSLSVGYGQNDGSVKTVVHDVSLAVRRGEIHGLIGESGSGKTQTAWSVLRLLPEGGRITGGSIVFDGKDLAHLSEKEMTKLRGKRIAYIPQEPMSNLDPSFTIGTQLVQPMRICLGLSKAAAKERALGLLARVGIPNPQRTFDAYPHEVSGGMAQRVLIAGAVSCDPDLLIADEPTTALDVTVQAEVLDLLRELQSELNMGMILVTHNFGVVADLCDRVSVMRDGRIVETGPVRSIFADPRHPYTRALFDAILEEGPARGPLVATTAVKESSR
;
A
#
# COMPACT_ATOMS: atom_id res chain seq x y z
N MET A 1 -27.11 -19.00 -65.03
CA MET A 1 -26.35 -17.73 -65.04
C MET A 1 -26.54 -17.06 -63.69
N THR A 2 -25.41 -16.64 -63.09
CA THR A 2 -25.24 -15.73 -61.93
C THR A 2 -25.93 -16.08 -60.61
N ALA A 3 -25.19 -16.80 -59.75
CA ALA A 3 -25.36 -16.73 -58.29
C ALA A 3 -24.34 -15.72 -57.75
N THR A 4 -24.85 -14.66 -57.11
CA THR A 4 -24.13 -13.53 -56.54
C THR A 4 -23.56 -13.88 -55.17
N THR A 5 -22.25 -13.76 -55.03
CA THR A 5 -21.51 -13.85 -53.77
C THR A 5 -21.79 -12.62 -52.88
N PRO A 6 -22.09 -12.78 -51.58
CA PRO A 6 -22.19 -11.63 -50.68
C PRO A 6 -20.79 -11.13 -50.28
N LEU A 7 -20.59 -9.81 -50.37
CA LEU A 7 -19.41 -9.07 -49.92
C LEU A 7 -19.26 -9.18 -48.38
N PRO A 8 -18.02 -9.23 -47.84
CA PRO A 8 -17.79 -9.21 -46.41
C PRO A 8 -18.13 -7.84 -45.81
N ALA A 9 -18.74 -7.87 -44.62
CA ALA A 9 -19.15 -6.70 -43.86
C ALA A 9 -17.97 -5.75 -43.60
N SER A 10 -18.20 -4.46 -43.84
CA SER A 10 -17.30 -3.36 -43.52
C SER A 10 -16.91 -3.37 -42.05
N THR A 11 -15.62 -3.40 -41.77
CA THR A 11 -15.03 -3.08 -40.47
C THR A 11 -15.50 -1.70 -40.00
N PRO A 12 -15.94 -1.54 -38.74
CA PRO A 12 -16.23 -0.20 -38.22
C PRO A 12 -14.92 0.59 -38.15
N SER A 13 -14.97 1.81 -38.68
CA SER A 13 -13.86 2.75 -38.72
C SER A 13 -13.37 3.10 -37.31
N VAL A 14 -12.05 3.05 -37.14
CA VAL A 14 -11.27 3.41 -35.94
C VAL A 14 -11.31 4.93 -35.63
N GLY A 15 -12.30 5.66 -36.15
CA GLY A 15 -12.30 7.13 -36.20
C GLY A 15 -13.06 7.85 -35.08
N VAL A 16 -13.68 7.16 -34.12
CA VAL A 16 -14.60 7.81 -33.15
C VAL A 16 -14.17 7.69 -31.68
N GLU A 17 -13.24 6.79 -31.33
CA GLU A 17 -12.81 6.61 -29.93
C GLU A 17 -11.78 7.64 -29.42
N GLU A 18 -11.10 8.38 -30.31
CA GLU A 18 -10.01 9.28 -29.90
C GLU A 18 -10.47 10.58 -29.21
N ARG A 19 -11.77 10.89 -29.19
CA ARG A 19 -12.27 12.18 -28.67
C ARG A 19 -12.68 12.20 -27.20
N ALA A 20 -12.63 11.08 -26.47
CA ALA A 20 -13.26 10.98 -25.15
C ALA A 20 -12.31 11.03 -23.92
N ALA A 21 -11.01 11.33 -24.08
CA ALA A 21 -10.01 11.26 -23.00
C ALA A 21 -9.19 12.55 -22.78
N ARG A 22 -9.80 13.75 -22.89
CA ARG A 22 -9.10 15.03 -22.62
C ARG A 22 -9.84 15.98 -21.66
N THR A 23 -10.43 15.47 -20.61
CA THR A 23 -10.71 16.36 -19.46
C THR A 23 -9.40 16.62 -18.74
N HIS A 24 -8.87 17.85 -18.88
CA HIS A 24 -7.68 18.32 -18.19
C HIS A 24 -7.81 18.10 -16.67
N LEU A 25 -6.75 17.59 -16.03
CA LEU A 25 -6.65 17.32 -14.59
C LEU A 25 -7.22 18.48 -13.75
N PHE A 26 -6.91 19.71 -14.13
CA PHE A 26 -7.39 20.93 -13.50
C PHE A 26 -8.92 21.01 -13.40
N ARG A 27 -9.64 20.65 -14.47
CA ARG A 27 -11.11 20.66 -14.47
C ARG A 27 -11.68 19.61 -13.54
N ARG A 28 -11.01 18.47 -13.40
CA ARG A 28 -11.45 17.40 -12.50
C ARG A 28 -11.17 17.75 -11.04
N LEU A 29 -10.03 18.40 -10.78
CA LEU A 29 -9.70 18.94 -9.47
C LEU A 29 -10.74 19.97 -8.99
N LEU A 30 -11.26 20.82 -9.89
CA LEU A 30 -12.35 21.75 -9.58
C LEU A 30 -13.67 21.07 -9.21
N HIS A 31 -13.88 19.81 -9.61
CA HIS A 31 -15.05 19.02 -9.24
C HIS A 31 -14.84 18.18 -7.97
N ASN A 32 -13.61 18.08 -7.47
CA ASN A 32 -13.31 17.46 -6.18
C ASN A 32 -13.51 18.51 -5.07
N PRO A 33 -14.39 18.29 -4.08
CA PRO A 33 -14.68 19.29 -3.04
C PRO A 33 -13.45 19.65 -2.20
N VAL A 34 -12.61 18.67 -1.85
CA VAL A 34 -11.38 18.91 -1.07
C VAL A 34 -10.35 19.67 -1.92
N GLY A 35 -10.21 19.28 -3.19
CA GLY A 35 -9.33 19.95 -4.14
C GLY A 35 -9.74 21.40 -4.39
N LEU A 36 -11.03 21.66 -4.59
CA LEU A 36 -11.57 23.01 -4.79
C LEU A 36 -11.37 23.91 -3.57
N VAL A 37 -11.70 23.43 -2.37
CA VAL A 37 -11.52 24.20 -1.12
C VAL A 37 -10.06 24.57 -0.93
N SER A 38 -9.15 23.62 -1.11
CA SER A 38 -7.71 23.84 -0.97
C SER A 38 -7.19 24.85 -2.01
N LEU A 39 -7.66 24.74 -3.26
CA LEU A 39 -7.25 25.63 -4.35
C LEU A 39 -7.78 27.06 -4.16
N VAL A 40 -9.03 27.21 -3.71
CA VAL A 40 -9.61 28.53 -3.38
C VAL A 40 -8.86 29.17 -2.22
N PHE A 41 -8.57 28.41 -1.16
CA PHE A 41 -7.81 28.92 -0.02
C PHE A 41 -6.41 29.38 -0.45
N LEU A 42 -5.65 28.55 -1.17
CA LEU A 42 -4.32 28.91 -1.65
C LEU A 42 -4.36 30.10 -2.62
N ALA A 43 -5.39 30.19 -3.46
CA ALA A 43 -5.59 31.36 -4.31
C ALA A 43 -5.80 32.63 -3.49
N ILE A 44 -6.60 32.58 -2.42
CA ILE A 44 -6.78 33.72 -1.50
C ILE A 44 -5.45 34.12 -0.86
N VAL A 45 -4.66 33.16 -0.36
CA VAL A 45 -3.36 33.44 0.26
C VAL A 45 -2.42 34.08 -0.76
N VAL A 46 -2.27 33.51 -1.95
CA VAL A 46 -1.42 34.06 -3.02
C VAL A 46 -1.88 35.46 -3.43
N LEU A 47 -3.18 35.67 -3.62
CA LEU A 47 -3.74 36.97 -3.99
C LEU A 47 -3.53 38.01 -2.87
N SER A 48 -3.66 37.62 -1.59
CA SER A 48 -3.40 38.51 -0.46
C SER A 48 -1.93 38.96 -0.40
N GLY A 49 -0.98 38.09 -0.76
CA GLY A 49 0.43 38.44 -0.87
C GLY A 49 0.74 39.34 -2.08
N ILE A 50 0.18 39.02 -3.26
CA ILE A 50 0.38 39.82 -4.49
C ILE A 50 -0.19 41.24 -4.33
N PHE A 51 -1.39 41.34 -3.74
CA PHE A 51 -2.07 42.61 -3.52
C PHE A 51 -1.76 43.23 -2.16
N ALA A 52 -0.76 42.75 -1.43
CA ALA A 52 -0.35 43.30 -0.14
C ALA A 52 -0.09 44.83 -0.18
N PRO A 53 0.59 45.40 -1.21
CA PRO A 53 0.80 46.85 -1.30
C PRO A 53 -0.49 47.68 -1.44
N LEU A 54 -1.59 47.06 -1.87
CA LEU A 54 -2.91 47.70 -2.03
C LEU A 54 -3.84 47.41 -0.85
N LEU A 55 -3.68 46.28 -0.18
CA LEU A 55 -4.54 45.81 0.91
C LEU A 55 -4.02 46.24 2.30
N ALA A 56 -2.72 46.48 2.44
CA ALA A 56 -2.12 46.81 3.73
C ALA A 56 -2.53 48.22 4.18
N PRO A 57 -3.06 48.40 5.41
CA PRO A 57 -3.43 49.71 5.93
C PRO A 57 -2.22 50.62 6.23
N ALA A 58 -1.04 50.05 6.45
CA ALA A 58 0.19 50.81 6.73
C ALA A 58 1.43 50.14 6.09
N ASP A 59 2.54 50.87 6.08
CA ASP A 59 3.85 50.29 5.74
C ASP A 59 4.23 49.22 6.79
N PRO A 60 4.64 48.00 6.40
CA PRO A 60 4.89 46.89 7.31
C PRO A 60 6.07 47.12 8.28
N ASN A 61 6.91 48.12 8.02
CA ASN A 61 8.06 48.49 8.84
C ASN A 61 7.89 49.84 9.55
N ARG A 62 6.74 50.51 9.40
CA ARG A 62 6.42 51.73 10.14
C ARG A 62 6.20 51.40 11.62
N ALA A 63 7.20 51.71 12.44
CA ALA A 63 7.17 51.56 13.89
C ALA A 63 6.54 52.80 14.57
N SER A 64 5.84 52.57 15.68
CA SER A 64 5.23 53.62 16.49
C SER A 64 5.34 53.27 17.97
N LEU A 65 5.99 54.12 18.76
CA LEU A 65 6.13 53.89 20.20
C LEU A 65 4.80 53.99 20.96
N GLN A 66 3.79 54.64 20.37
CA GLN A 66 2.46 54.80 20.97
C GLN A 66 1.59 53.55 20.79
N ASP A 67 1.88 52.74 19.77
CA ASP A 67 1.07 51.60 19.37
C ASP A 67 1.72 50.26 19.78
N VAL A 68 2.75 50.28 20.63
CA VAL A 68 3.45 49.06 21.08
C VAL A 68 2.45 48.11 21.75
N LEU A 69 2.33 46.89 21.21
CA LEU A 69 1.40 45.86 21.68
C LEU A 69 -0.07 46.34 21.72
N ALA A 70 -0.48 47.26 20.84
CA ALA A 70 -1.86 47.70 20.77
C ALA A 70 -2.80 46.52 20.48
N GLU A 71 -3.91 46.46 21.22
CA GLU A 71 -4.93 45.43 21.04
C GLU A 71 -5.66 45.58 19.68
N PRO A 72 -6.28 44.50 19.16
CA PRO A 72 -7.09 44.58 17.96
C PRO A 72 -8.21 45.62 18.06
N GLY A 73 -8.27 46.55 17.12
CA GLY A 73 -9.21 47.65 17.12
C GLY A 73 -9.31 48.38 15.78
N ALA A 74 -10.03 49.50 15.75
CA ALA A 74 -10.28 50.25 14.50
C ALA A 74 -9.00 50.83 13.86
N ALA A 75 -7.99 51.16 14.68
CA ALA A 75 -6.69 51.63 14.21
C ALA A 75 -5.79 50.48 13.72
N HIS A 76 -5.86 49.32 14.39
CA HIS A 76 -5.07 48.13 14.10
C HIS A 76 -5.96 46.89 14.11
N LEU A 77 -6.45 46.46 12.94
CA LEU A 77 -7.46 45.40 12.84
C LEU A 77 -7.05 44.08 13.53
N LEU A 78 -5.76 43.74 13.48
CA LEU A 78 -5.19 42.54 14.13
C LEU A 78 -4.27 42.88 15.32
N GLY A 79 -4.27 44.14 15.76
CA GLY A 79 -3.35 44.68 16.76
C GLY A 79 -2.00 45.11 16.17
N ALA A 80 -1.10 45.54 17.05
CA ALA A 80 0.24 45.96 16.70
C ALA A 80 1.31 45.17 17.47
N ASP A 81 2.49 45.02 16.86
CA ASP A 81 3.56 44.17 17.37
C ASP A 81 4.42 44.86 18.46
N SER A 82 5.49 44.21 18.92
CA SER A 82 6.36 44.76 19.99
C SER A 82 7.07 46.07 19.61
N ALA A 83 7.13 46.42 18.32
CA ALA A 83 7.66 47.68 17.82
C ALA A 83 6.55 48.67 17.40
N GLY A 84 5.28 48.34 17.70
CA GLY A 84 4.10 49.11 17.32
C GLY A 84 3.85 49.15 15.82
N ARG A 85 4.26 48.10 15.10
CA ARG A 85 3.96 47.93 13.67
C ARG A 85 2.64 47.19 13.50
N ASP A 86 1.86 47.57 12.50
CA ASP A 86 0.55 46.97 12.22
C ASP A 86 0.67 45.49 11.81
N VAL A 87 0.05 44.59 12.58
CA VAL A 87 0.17 43.13 12.40
C VAL A 87 -0.47 42.67 11.09
N LEU A 88 -1.57 43.29 10.65
CA LEU A 88 -2.23 42.94 9.39
C LEU A 88 -1.34 43.26 8.19
N SER A 89 -0.74 44.46 8.18
CA SER A 89 0.23 44.88 7.17
C SER A 89 1.42 43.94 7.12
N ARG A 90 1.98 43.58 8.28
CA ARG A 90 3.06 42.60 8.38
C ARG A 90 2.65 41.20 7.90
N LEU A 91 1.41 40.77 8.15
CA LEU A 91 0.92 39.46 7.72
C LEU A 91 0.77 39.37 6.20
N LEU A 92 0.25 40.43 5.56
CA LEU A 92 0.07 40.51 4.11
C LEU A 92 1.43 40.54 3.38
N PHE A 93 2.34 41.43 3.78
CA PHE A 93 3.70 41.45 3.22
C PHE A 93 4.49 40.19 3.59
N GLY A 94 4.29 39.66 4.79
CA GLY A 94 4.86 38.39 5.25
C GLY A 94 4.44 37.21 4.39
N THR A 95 3.23 37.23 3.85
CA THR A 95 2.74 36.21 2.91
C THR A 95 3.55 36.22 1.62
N GLN A 96 3.90 37.40 1.09
CA GLN A 96 4.72 37.52 -0.11
C GLN A 96 6.11 36.90 0.08
N PHE A 97 6.82 37.26 1.16
CA PHE A 97 8.18 36.78 1.40
C PHE A 97 8.23 35.31 1.83
N SER A 98 7.27 34.86 2.64
CA SER A 98 7.19 33.46 3.09
C SER A 98 6.89 32.51 1.94
N LEU A 99 5.96 32.89 1.04
CA LEU A 99 5.69 32.10 -0.16
C LEU A 99 6.85 32.17 -1.17
N ALA A 100 7.48 33.33 -1.35
CA ALA A 100 8.59 33.48 -2.28
C ALA A 100 9.82 32.67 -1.84
N GLY A 101 10.14 32.64 -0.54
CA GLY A 101 11.21 31.81 0.01
C GLY A 101 10.94 30.32 -0.22
N ALA A 102 9.73 29.85 0.09
CA ALA A 102 9.32 28.47 -0.17
C ALA A 102 9.37 28.11 -1.66
N LEU A 103 8.98 29.04 -2.55
CA LEU A 103 9.07 28.86 -4.01
C LEU A 103 10.51 28.74 -4.49
N VAL A 104 11.46 29.50 -3.93
CA VAL A 104 12.89 29.38 -4.26
C VAL A 104 13.42 28.00 -3.86
N ALA A 105 13.14 27.56 -2.63
CA ALA A 105 13.54 26.22 -2.18
C ALA A 105 12.95 25.13 -3.08
N LEU A 106 11.66 25.22 -3.41
CA LEU A 106 10.98 24.28 -4.29
C LEU A 106 11.57 24.29 -5.71
N ALA A 107 11.80 25.46 -6.29
CA ALA A 107 12.35 25.59 -7.64
C ALA A 107 13.74 24.95 -7.75
N VAL A 108 14.62 25.22 -6.78
CA VAL A 108 15.95 24.61 -6.74
C VAL A 108 15.86 23.09 -6.56
N ALA A 109 15.01 22.62 -5.65
CA ALA A 109 14.82 21.19 -5.39
C ALA A 109 14.29 20.44 -6.62
N VAL A 110 13.29 21.00 -7.31
CA VAL A 110 12.72 20.44 -8.54
C VAL A 110 13.74 20.44 -9.66
N VAL A 111 14.43 21.56 -9.90
CA VAL A 111 15.42 21.66 -10.99
C VAL A 111 16.53 20.64 -10.79
N ILE A 112 17.14 20.56 -9.61
CA ILE A 112 18.25 19.63 -9.36
C ILE A 112 17.75 18.18 -9.30
N GLY A 113 16.68 17.93 -8.56
CA GLY A 113 16.19 16.57 -8.32
C GLY A 113 15.56 15.93 -9.54
N VAL A 114 14.72 16.65 -10.28
CA VAL A 114 14.10 16.13 -11.51
C VAL A 114 15.15 15.92 -12.59
N THR A 115 16.09 16.85 -12.79
CA THR A 115 17.14 16.66 -13.81
C THR A 115 18.05 15.49 -13.47
N SER A 116 18.58 15.41 -12.25
CA SER A 116 19.44 14.31 -11.82
C SER A 116 18.73 12.95 -11.84
N GLY A 117 17.49 12.88 -11.33
CA GLY A 117 16.70 11.65 -11.32
C GLY A 117 16.35 11.17 -12.73
N LEU A 118 16.07 12.10 -13.65
CA LEU A 118 15.73 11.77 -15.02
C LEU A 118 16.96 11.24 -15.79
N LEU A 119 18.12 11.88 -15.60
CA LEU A 119 19.37 11.44 -16.22
C LEU A 119 19.80 10.06 -15.67
N ALA A 120 19.79 9.89 -14.35
CA ALA A 120 20.14 8.64 -13.69
C ALA A 120 19.20 7.49 -14.10
N GLY A 121 17.89 7.74 -14.07
CA GLY A 121 16.89 6.74 -14.45
C GLY A 121 16.95 6.37 -15.92
N TYR A 122 17.14 7.34 -16.83
CA TYR A 122 17.10 7.08 -18.27
C TYR A 122 18.39 6.44 -18.80
N PHE A 123 19.55 6.97 -18.43
CA PHE A 123 20.84 6.52 -18.97
C PHE A 123 21.42 5.31 -18.21
N GLY A 124 21.12 5.17 -16.91
CA GLY A 124 21.64 4.09 -16.08
C GLY A 124 23.18 4.06 -15.99
N GLY A 125 23.72 2.93 -15.53
CA GLY A 125 25.17 2.70 -15.47
C GLY A 125 25.89 3.63 -14.49
N TRP A 126 27.00 4.24 -14.91
CA TRP A 126 27.83 5.07 -14.04
C TRP A 126 27.12 6.34 -13.53
N PHE A 127 26.22 6.92 -14.34
CA PHE A 127 25.43 8.09 -13.95
C PHE A 127 24.48 7.76 -12.79
N ASP A 128 23.95 6.54 -12.75
CA ASP A 128 23.12 6.06 -11.65
C ASP A 128 23.95 6.00 -10.36
N SER A 129 25.08 5.29 -10.39
CA SER A 129 25.96 5.17 -9.22
C SER A 129 26.42 6.52 -8.66
N VAL A 130 26.84 7.45 -9.52
CA VAL A 130 27.28 8.79 -9.09
C VAL A 130 26.11 9.60 -8.53
N SER A 131 24.96 9.62 -9.21
CA SER A 131 23.81 10.40 -8.76
C SER A 131 23.23 9.86 -7.45
N ALA A 132 23.17 8.53 -7.30
CA ALA A 132 22.75 7.87 -6.08
C ALA A 132 23.70 8.16 -4.91
N TRP A 133 25.02 8.15 -5.15
CA TRP A 133 26.01 8.51 -4.14
C TRP A 133 25.89 9.97 -3.69
N ILE A 134 25.79 10.92 -4.63
CA ILE A 134 25.59 12.35 -4.32
C ILE A 134 24.29 12.55 -3.55
N SER A 135 23.19 11.94 -4.00
CA SER A 135 21.88 12.01 -3.35
C SER A 135 21.92 11.45 -1.92
N GLY A 136 22.61 10.33 -1.72
CA GLY A 136 22.86 9.74 -0.41
C GLY A 136 23.69 10.65 0.50
N LEU A 137 24.74 11.27 -0.02
CA LEU A 137 25.57 12.22 0.72
C LEU A 137 24.76 13.43 1.20
N VAL A 138 23.93 14.01 0.31
CA VAL A 138 23.06 15.14 0.67
C VAL A 138 22.03 14.74 1.73
N MET A 139 21.43 13.55 1.64
CA MET A 139 20.48 13.06 2.65
C MET A 139 21.12 12.75 4.01
N ALA A 140 22.41 12.44 4.04
CA ALA A 140 23.13 12.22 5.29
C ALA A 140 23.35 13.53 6.08
N LEU A 141 23.22 14.69 5.43
CA LEU A 141 23.41 15.98 6.08
C LEU A 141 22.19 16.37 6.93
N PRO A 142 22.37 16.70 8.21
CA PRO A 142 21.29 17.23 9.05
C PRO A 142 20.90 18.64 8.58
N GLY A 143 19.79 18.75 7.85
CA GLY A 143 19.45 19.96 7.09
C GLY A 143 19.40 21.25 7.92
N PHE A 144 18.80 21.24 9.11
CA PHE A 144 18.78 22.42 10.00
C PHE A 144 20.18 22.87 10.44
N VAL A 145 21.07 21.93 10.73
CA VAL A 145 22.45 22.23 11.14
C VAL A 145 23.21 22.86 9.99
N VAL A 146 23.03 22.34 8.77
CA VAL A 146 23.65 22.92 7.56
C VAL A 146 23.17 24.35 7.33
N LEU A 147 21.88 24.62 7.49
CA LEU A 147 21.34 25.97 7.31
C LEU A 147 21.85 26.95 8.37
N LEU A 148 21.97 26.50 9.63
CA LEU A 148 22.55 27.30 10.70
C LEU A 148 24.03 27.62 10.42
N ALA A 149 24.81 26.63 9.98
CA ALA A 149 26.21 26.82 9.60
C ALA A 149 26.36 27.74 8.37
N ALA A 150 25.50 27.58 7.37
CA ALA A 150 25.50 28.41 6.17
C ALA A 150 25.22 29.89 6.49
N ARG A 151 24.33 30.17 7.45
CA ARG A 151 24.09 31.54 7.92
C ARG A 151 25.36 32.20 8.46
N ALA A 152 26.20 31.48 9.20
CA ALA A 152 27.42 32.04 9.77
C ALA A 152 28.41 32.52 8.68
N VAL A 153 28.37 31.90 7.50
CA VAL A 153 29.23 32.25 6.36
C VAL A 153 28.61 33.33 5.49
N ILE A 154 27.31 33.24 5.23
CA ILE A 154 26.67 34.04 4.17
C ILE A 154 25.80 35.19 4.72
N GLY A 155 25.64 35.26 6.04
CA GLY A 155 24.82 36.26 6.72
C GLY A 155 23.32 35.93 6.70
N PRO A 156 22.47 36.86 7.17
CA PRO A 156 21.03 36.67 7.33
C PRO A 156 20.27 36.83 5.99
N SER A 157 20.58 35.99 5.00
CA SER A 157 19.90 36.03 3.69
C SER A 157 18.86 34.92 3.55
N MET A 158 17.57 35.28 3.64
CA MET A 158 16.45 34.37 3.44
C MET A 158 16.55 33.63 2.10
N TRP A 159 16.84 34.36 1.02
CA TRP A 159 16.87 33.81 -0.35
C TRP A 159 17.91 32.70 -0.50
N LEU A 160 19.11 32.91 0.05
CA LEU A 160 20.18 31.93 -0.09
C LEU A 160 20.01 30.75 0.86
N SER A 161 19.52 30.98 2.09
CA SER A 161 19.14 29.89 2.98
C SER A 161 18.10 28.98 2.35
N MET A 162 17.09 29.54 1.66
CA MET A 162 16.09 28.75 0.96
C MET A 162 16.64 28.06 -0.29
N ALA A 163 17.58 28.67 -1.03
CA ALA A 163 18.26 28.01 -2.13
C ALA A 163 19.09 26.80 -1.65
N ILE A 164 19.85 26.95 -0.55
CA ILE A 164 20.60 25.84 0.08
C ILE A 164 19.63 24.76 0.56
N PHE A 165 18.52 25.15 1.17
CA PHE A 165 17.50 24.19 1.60
C PHE A 165 16.88 23.44 0.41
N GLY A 166 16.68 24.11 -0.72
CA GLY A 166 16.26 23.47 -1.97
C GLY A 166 17.25 22.40 -2.46
N VAL A 167 18.56 22.66 -2.35
CA VAL A 167 19.58 21.63 -2.65
C VAL A 167 19.42 20.42 -1.72
N LEU A 168 19.23 20.66 -0.42
CA LEU A 168 19.04 19.60 0.57
C LEU A 168 17.77 18.77 0.34
N LEU A 169 16.73 19.37 -0.26
CA LEU A 169 15.49 18.68 -0.62
C LEU A 169 15.51 18.01 -2.00
N SER A 170 16.48 18.35 -2.86
CA SER A 170 16.60 17.77 -4.20
C SER A 170 16.65 16.23 -4.25
N PRO A 171 17.23 15.50 -3.27
CA PRO A 171 17.19 14.04 -3.22
C PRO A 171 15.78 13.43 -3.21
N ALA A 172 14.79 14.11 -2.64
CA ALA A 172 13.41 13.63 -2.60
C ALA A 172 12.80 13.56 -4.01
N PHE A 173 13.01 14.61 -4.82
CA PHE A 173 12.62 14.60 -6.23
C PHE A 173 13.46 13.64 -7.06
N HIS A 174 14.77 13.56 -6.78
CA HIS A 174 15.67 12.61 -7.45
C HIS A 174 15.15 11.18 -7.35
N ARG A 175 14.87 10.70 -6.13
CA ARG A 175 14.41 9.32 -5.90
C ARG A 175 13.07 9.05 -6.58
N LEU A 176 12.13 9.99 -6.48
CA LEU A 176 10.81 9.87 -7.10
C LEU A 176 10.89 9.77 -8.63
N VAL A 177 11.66 10.67 -9.24
CA VAL A 177 11.83 10.73 -10.68
C VAL A 177 12.62 9.53 -11.16
N TYR A 178 13.70 9.15 -10.48
CA TYR A 178 14.47 7.94 -10.77
C TYR A 178 13.57 6.71 -10.81
N ALA A 179 12.79 6.46 -9.76
CA ALA A 179 11.88 5.32 -9.69
C ALA A 179 10.85 5.34 -10.83
N SER A 180 10.24 6.50 -11.10
CA SER A 180 9.24 6.67 -12.15
C SER A 180 9.82 6.45 -13.56
N VAL A 181 11.05 6.92 -13.80
CA VAL A 181 11.72 6.78 -15.09
C VAL A 181 12.18 5.33 -15.29
N THR A 182 12.77 4.70 -14.27
CA THR A 182 13.24 3.32 -14.34
C THR A 182 12.08 2.35 -14.60
N ALA A 183 10.90 2.60 -14.03
CA ALA A 183 9.70 1.81 -14.28
C ALA A 183 9.22 1.86 -15.74
N VAL A 184 9.50 2.96 -16.47
CA VAL A 184 8.94 3.19 -17.81
C VAL A 184 9.99 3.09 -18.92
N ARG A 185 11.28 3.24 -18.61
CA ARG A 185 12.33 3.30 -19.64
C ARG A 185 12.44 2.05 -20.52
N GLY A 186 11.95 0.91 -20.01
CA GLY A 186 11.95 -0.40 -20.69
C GLY A 186 10.59 -0.81 -21.27
N GLU A 187 9.63 0.12 -21.33
CA GLU A 187 8.33 -0.13 -21.95
C GLU A 187 8.40 -0.17 -23.48
N LEU A 188 7.54 -0.98 -24.10
CA LEU A 188 7.55 -1.23 -25.54
C LEU A 188 7.40 0.05 -26.38
N PHE A 189 6.68 1.06 -25.88
CA PHE A 189 6.53 2.34 -26.60
C PHE A 189 7.81 3.18 -26.58
N VAL A 190 8.66 3.03 -25.55
CA VAL A 190 9.96 3.70 -25.47
C VAL A 190 10.94 3.00 -26.43
N ASP A 191 10.92 1.67 -26.46
CA ASP A 191 11.74 0.89 -27.39
C ASP A 191 11.33 1.10 -28.85
N ALA A 192 10.02 1.14 -29.14
CA ALA A 192 9.52 1.49 -30.46
C ALA A 192 9.99 2.89 -30.90
N ALA A 193 10.02 3.87 -29.99
CA ALA A 193 10.53 5.20 -30.28
C ALA A 193 12.05 5.20 -30.55
N ARG A 194 12.84 4.39 -29.83
CA ARG A 194 14.28 4.21 -30.10
C ARG A 194 14.53 3.57 -31.47
N VAL A 195 13.82 2.49 -31.80
CA VAL A 195 13.92 1.78 -33.09
C VAL A 195 13.47 2.67 -34.25
N SER A 196 12.49 3.55 -34.01
CA SER A 196 12.02 4.54 -34.99
C SER A 196 12.99 5.72 -35.20
N GLY A 197 14.15 5.73 -34.54
CA GLY A 197 15.19 6.75 -34.72
C GLY A 197 14.94 8.07 -33.99
N LEU A 198 14.07 8.13 -32.98
CA LEU A 198 13.91 9.34 -32.17
C LEU A 198 15.15 9.57 -31.30
N SER A 199 15.56 10.83 -31.16
CA SER A 199 16.65 11.20 -30.25
C SER A 199 16.26 11.02 -28.79
N ASN A 200 17.24 10.70 -27.94
CA ASN A 200 17.05 10.56 -26.49
C ASN A 200 16.35 11.78 -25.87
N ALA A 201 16.72 12.99 -26.28
CA ALA A 201 16.08 14.23 -25.81
C ALA A 201 14.58 14.28 -26.16
N ARG A 202 14.19 13.83 -27.37
CA ARG A 202 12.79 13.80 -27.80
C ARG A 202 12.00 12.70 -27.09
N ILE A 203 12.62 11.55 -26.84
CA ILE A 203 12.02 10.46 -26.07
C ILE A 203 11.74 10.93 -24.64
N ILE A 204 12.75 11.50 -23.99
CA ILE A 204 12.65 12.06 -22.65
C ILE A 204 11.52 13.10 -22.57
N ALA A 205 11.55 14.11 -23.45
CA ALA A 205 10.62 15.23 -23.37
C ALA A 205 9.17 14.82 -23.64
N ARG A 206 8.94 13.90 -24.59
CA ARG A 206 7.58 13.58 -25.06
C ARG A 206 6.96 12.36 -24.39
N HIS A 207 7.77 11.36 -24.06
CA HIS A 207 7.29 10.08 -23.55
C HIS A 207 7.52 9.96 -22.04
N ILE A 208 8.73 10.27 -21.57
CA ILE A 208 9.10 10.05 -20.16
C ILE A 208 8.58 11.16 -19.25
N LEU A 209 8.78 12.42 -19.61
CA LEU A 209 8.35 13.56 -18.79
C LEU A 209 6.83 13.59 -18.60
N THR A 210 6.07 13.07 -19.57
CA THR A 210 4.61 12.94 -19.52
C THR A 210 4.14 12.01 -18.39
N VAL A 211 4.93 10.99 -18.05
CA VAL A 211 4.64 10.08 -16.93
C VAL A 211 5.07 10.72 -15.61
N VAL A 212 6.26 11.32 -15.58
CA VAL A 212 6.89 11.85 -14.36
C VAL A 212 6.20 13.11 -13.84
N ARG A 213 5.56 13.91 -14.70
CA ARG A 213 4.94 15.20 -14.31
C ARG A 213 3.94 15.08 -13.16
N ALA A 214 3.13 14.02 -13.13
CA ALA A 214 2.06 13.86 -12.17
C ALA A 214 2.61 13.64 -10.75
N PRO A 215 3.49 12.62 -10.52
CA PRO A 215 4.19 12.45 -9.25
C PRO A 215 4.98 13.69 -8.83
N VAL A 216 5.67 14.36 -9.76
CA VAL A 216 6.46 15.57 -9.45
C VAL A 216 5.58 16.72 -8.96
N ILE A 217 4.42 16.95 -9.56
CA ILE A 217 3.51 18.01 -9.12
C ILE A 217 2.95 17.70 -7.72
N ILE A 218 2.59 16.44 -7.44
CA ILE A 218 2.11 16.03 -6.11
C ILE A 218 3.20 16.26 -5.06
N GLN A 219 4.42 15.81 -5.35
CA GLN A 219 5.57 15.96 -4.45
C GLN A 219 5.93 17.43 -4.21
N ALA A 220 5.77 18.28 -5.22
CA ALA A 220 5.98 19.72 -5.11
C ALA A 220 5.04 20.38 -4.11
N ALA A 221 3.77 19.97 -4.05
CA ALA A 221 2.82 20.51 -3.07
C ALA A 221 3.23 20.15 -1.63
N LEU A 222 3.64 18.90 -1.39
CA LEU A 222 4.10 18.45 -0.07
C LEU A 222 5.39 19.17 0.35
N ILE A 223 6.36 19.27 -0.57
CA ILE A 223 7.64 19.93 -0.30
C ILE A 223 7.47 21.43 -0.07
N ALA A 224 6.55 22.10 -0.76
CA ALA A 224 6.24 23.49 -0.50
C ALA A 224 5.79 23.72 0.95
N GLY A 225 4.95 22.84 1.50
CA GLY A 225 4.53 22.91 2.90
C GLY A 225 5.69 22.74 3.89
N ILE A 226 6.57 21.76 3.62
CA ILE A 226 7.79 21.54 4.41
C ILE A 226 8.72 22.76 4.34
N ALA A 227 8.87 23.37 3.17
CA ALA A 227 9.68 24.57 2.97
C ALA A 227 9.15 25.76 3.77
N ILE A 228 7.83 25.99 3.79
CA ILE A 228 7.20 27.02 4.62
C ILE A 228 7.48 26.75 6.10
N ALA A 229 7.30 25.52 6.57
CA ALA A 229 7.52 25.16 7.97
C ALA A 229 8.98 25.34 8.41
N ILE A 230 9.94 24.91 7.58
CA ILE A 230 11.38 25.06 7.87
C ILE A 230 11.78 26.53 7.83
N GLN A 231 11.32 27.29 6.83
CA GLN A 231 11.59 28.72 6.73
C GLN A 231 11.08 29.45 7.99
N ALA A 232 9.81 29.21 8.35
CA ALA A 232 9.22 29.80 9.54
C ALA A 232 9.98 29.40 10.81
N GLY A 233 10.43 28.15 10.93
CA GLY A 233 11.24 27.66 12.04
C GLY A 233 12.61 28.34 12.15
N LEU A 234 13.31 28.57 11.03
CA LEU A 234 14.60 29.27 11.05
C LEU A 234 14.44 30.73 11.48
N GLU A 235 13.46 31.42 10.93
CA GLU A 235 13.18 32.81 11.28
C GLU A 235 12.65 32.94 12.73
N PHE A 236 11.88 31.95 13.18
CA PHE A 236 11.45 31.82 14.57
C PHE A 236 12.64 31.75 15.54
N LEU A 237 13.71 31.05 15.16
CA LEU A 237 14.97 31.01 15.92
C LEU A 237 15.79 32.31 15.82
N GLY A 238 15.27 33.36 15.19
CA GLY A 238 15.99 34.62 14.97
C GLY A 238 17.07 34.52 13.90
N LEU A 239 16.97 33.52 13.01
CA LEU A 239 17.96 33.26 11.96
C LEU A 239 17.74 34.05 10.65
N GLY A 240 16.60 34.71 10.53
CA GLY A 240 16.23 35.52 9.35
C GLY A 240 16.73 36.97 9.40
N ASP A 241 16.37 37.72 8.36
CA ASP A 241 16.48 39.18 8.32
C ASP A 241 15.26 39.80 9.02
N LEU A 242 15.50 40.60 10.05
CA LEU A 242 14.43 41.24 10.84
C LEU A 242 13.74 42.40 10.12
N SER A 243 14.35 42.94 9.05
CA SER A 243 13.80 44.02 8.25
C SER A 243 12.75 43.55 7.24
N ILE A 244 12.73 42.24 6.97
CA ILE A 244 11.78 41.61 6.05
C ILE A 244 10.65 41.00 6.88
N PRO A 245 9.39 41.43 6.71
CA PRO A 245 8.28 40.79 7.38
C PRO A 245 8.12 39.38 6.81
N THR A 246 8.03 38.38 7.70
CA THR A 246 7.79 36.99 7.36
C THR A 246 6.93 36.34 8.43
N TRP A 247 6.27 35.21 8.13
CA TRP A 247 5.45 34.54 9.14
C TRP A 247 6.29 34.03 10.31
N GLY A 248 7.52 33.56 10.08
CA GLY A 248 8.40 33.09 11.15
C GLY A 248 8.92 34.20 12.05
N SER A 249 9.25 35.37 11.50
CA SER A 249 9.68 36.53 12.30
C SER A 249 8.54 37.10 13.14
N MET A 250 7.31 37.12 12.60
CA MET A 250 6.11 37.47 13.37
C MET A 250 5.82 36.47 14.48
N LEU A 251 6.04 35.18 14.22
CA LEU A 251 5.86 34.13 15.21
C LEU A 251 6.87 34.26 16.37
N ASN A 252 8.13 34.59 16.06
CA ASN A 252 9.16 34.88 17.07
C ASN A 252 8.73 36.03 18.00
N ASP A 253 8.26 37.12 17.40
CA ASP A 253 7.83 38.30 18.16
C ASP A 253 6.62 37.98 19.06
N GLY A 254 5.62 37.28 18.51
CA GLY A 254 4.46 36.84 19.28
C GLY A 254 4.83 35.87 20.41
N PHE A 255 5.81 34.97 20.20
CA PHE A 255 6.29 34.06 21.23
C PHE A 255 7.06 34.80 22.34
N SER A 256 7.93 35.74 21.97
CA SER A 256 8.68 36.56 22.93
C SER A 256 7.75 37.41 23.81
N ASN A 257 6.57 37.76 23.30
CA ASN A 257 5.57 38.57 24.00
C ASN A 257 4.34 37.75 24.44
N VAL A 258 4.42 36.42 24.50
CA VAL A 258 3.25 35.54 24.72
C VAL A 258 2.50 35.82 26.01
N PHE A 259 3.22 36.26 27.05
CA PHE A 259 2.62 36.59 28.35
C PHE A 259 1.92 37.95 28.39
N ASN A 260 2.27 38.87 27.48
CA ASN A 260 1.71 40.23 27.44
C ASN A 260 0.63 40.36 26.36
N ALA A 261 0.85 39.78 25.18
CA ALA A 261 -0.03 39.88 24.02
C ALA A 261 -0.13 38.52 23.31
N PRO A 262 -0.82 37.52 23.90
CA PRO A 262 -0.85 36.15 23.38
C PRO A 262 -1.45 36.05 21.96
N ILE A 263 -2.31 37.00 21.58
CA ILE A 263 -2.96 37.01 20.27
C ILE A 263 -1.98 37.25 19.11
N LEU A 264 -0.82 37.86 19.36
CA LEU A 264 0.21 38.10 18.34
C LEU A 264 0.76 36.80 17.75
N MET A 265 0.80 35.73 18.53
CA MET A 265 1.26 34.41 18.07
C MET A 265 0.22 33.71 17.20
N LEU A 266 -1.07 34.00 17.39
CA LEU A 266 -2.18 33.28 16.74
C LEU A 266 -2.20 33.47 15.22
N TRP A 267 -2.10 34.71 14.75
CA TRP A 267 -2.24 35.06 13.33
C TRP A 267 -1.17 34.43 12.41
N PRO A 268 0.13 34.56 12.69
CA PRO A 268 1.16 33.89 11.88
C PRO A 268 1.06 32.37 11.99
N SER A 269 0.75 31.82 13.17
CA SER A 269 0.57 30.37 13.36
C SER A 269 -0.56 29.80 12.52
N LEU A 270 -1.73 30.46 12.55
CA LEU A 270 -2.91 30.05 11.78
C LEU A 270 -2.62 30.11 10.27
N THR A 271 -1.93 31.16 9.83
CA THR A 271 -1.57 31.33 8.41
C THR A 271 -0.61 30.23 7.93
N ILE A 272 0.43 29.90 8.72
CA ILE A 272 1.36 28.81 8.43
C ILE A 272 0.61 27.46 8.40
N ALA A 273 -0.22 27.19 9.42
CA ALA A 273 -0.92 25.92 9.57
C ALA A 273 -1.93 25.70 8.45
N LEU A 274 -2.81 26.67 8.17
CA LEU A 274 -3.83 26.56 7.13
C LEU A 274 -3.21 26.46 5.73
N THR A 275 -2.14 27.22 5.45
CA THR A 275 -1.43 27.13 4.17
C THR A 275 -0.78 25.77 3.99
N SER A 276 -0.13 25.24 5.03
CA SER A 276 0.48 23.90 5.01
C SER A 276 -0.54 22.77 4.84
N ILE A 277 -1.67 22.88 5.54
CA ILE A 277 -2.79 21.93 5.40
C ILE A 277 -3.37 22.00 3.99
N ALA A 278 -3.62 23.20 3.45
CA ALA A 278 -4.16 23.37 2.11
C ALA A 278 -3.22 22.82 1.03
N LEU A 279 -1.90 23.00 1.16
CA LEU A 279 -0.91 22.40 0.25
C LEU A 279 -0.92 20.87 0.31
N THR A 280 -1.04 20.30 1.50
CA THR A 280 -1.07 18.84 1.70
C THR A 280 -2.38 18.24 1.15
N LEU A 281 -3.52 18.86 1.44
CA LEU A 281 -4.82 18.47 0.92
C LEU A 281 -4.89 18.59 -0.60
N LEU A 282 -4.30 19.64 -1.17
CA LEU A 282 -4.16 19.80 -2.62
C LEU A 282 -3.35 18.64 -3.23
N GLY A 283 -2.20 18.29 -2.63
CA GLY A 283 -1.38 17.17 -3.06
C GLY A 283 -2.15 15.83 -3.06
N ASN A 284 -2.87 15.54 -1.98
CA ASN A 284 -3.70 14.33 -1.86
C ASN A 284 -4.85 14.31 -2.87
N ALA A 285 -5.59 15.42 -3.01
CA ALA A 285 -6.68 15.52 -3.99
C ALA A 285 -6.19 15.35 -5.44
N MET A 286 -4.98 15.84 -5.75
CA MET A 286 -4.35 15.63 -7.05
C MET A 286 -3.98 14.16 -7.28
N ARG A 287 -3.45 13.49 -6.25
CA ARG A 287 -3.13 12.06 -6.30
C ARG A 287 -4.38 11.22 -6.60
N ASP A 288 -5.46 11.43 -5.85
CA ASP A 288 -6.71 10.66 -6.00
C ASP A 288 -7.31 10.79 -7.41
N GLU A 289 -7.23 11.98 -8.01
CA GLU A 289 -7.78 12.23 -9.34
C GLU A 289 -6.92 11.66 -10.47
N LEU A 290 -5.61 11.59 -10.25
CA LEU A 290 -4.67 10.93 -11.16
C LEU A 290 -4.86 9.41 -11.12
N GLU A 291 -5.07 8.81 -9.94
CA GLU A 291 -5.36 7.37 -9.78
C GLU A 291 -6.72 6.98 -10.40
N ARG A 292 -7.75 7.84 -10.28
CA ARG A 292 -9.04 7.66 -10.98
C ARG A 292 -8.96 7.67 -12.50
N SER A 293 -7.93 8.28 -13.07
CA SER A 293 -7.74 8.34 -14.53
C SER A 293 -7.24 7.03 -15.13
N ALA A 294 -6.60 6.18 -14.32
CA ALA A 294 -6.07 4.89 -14.77
C ALA A 294 -7.16 3.79 -14.90
N SER A 295 -8.31 3.97 -14.23
CA SER A 295 -9.45 3.02 -14.23
C SER A 295 -10.59 3.49 -15.14
N GLY A 296 -10.32 3.59 -16.45
CA GLY A 296 -11.28 4.09 -17.43
C GLY A 296 -12.14 3.02 -18.08
N VAL A 297 -13.21 2.51 -17.43
CA VAL A 297 -14.28 1.77 -18.11
C VAL A 297 -15.60 2.52 -17.98
N LYS A 298 -16.12 3.02 -19.10
CA LYS A 298 -17.40 3.75 -19.19
C LYS A 298 -18.57 2.79 -19.32
N ARG A 299 -19.57 2.99 -18.47
CA ARG A 299 -20.84 2.25 -18.40
C ARG A 299 -21.83 2.82 -19.44
N SER A 300 -22.30 1.96 -20.34
CA SER A 300 -23.31 2.29 -21.36
C SER A 300 -24.72 2.42 -20.74
N LYS A 301 -25.49 3.37 -21.26
CA LYS A 301 -26.83 3.81 -20.84
C LYS A 301 -27.89 3.04 -21.65
N LYS A 302 -28.76 2.26 -21.00
CA LYS A 302 -30.13 1.84 -21.43
C LYS A 302 -30.67 0.87 -20.35
N ARG A 303 -31.96 0.73 -20.04
CA ARG A 303 -33.20 1.49 -20.24
C ARG A 303 -34.21 0.94 -19.20
N LYS A 304 -34.99 1.85 -18.63
CA LYS A 304 -36.24 1.72 -17.84
C LYS A 304 -37.04 0.41 -17.93
N SER A 305 -37.37 -0.16 -16.76
CA SER A 305 -38.66 -0.76 -16.37
C SER A 305 -38.60 -1.03 -14.85
N ALA A 306 -39.11 -0.16 -13.98
CA ALA A 306 -40.48 -0.12 -13.46
C ALA A 306 -40.93 -1.44 -12.77
N SER A 307 -40.77 -1.51 -11.44
CA SER A 307 -41.80 -2.03 -10.52
C SER A 307 -41.51 -1.52 -9.09
N ALA A 308 -42.60 -1.36 -8.33
CA ALA A 308 -42.76 -0.54 -7.14
C ALA A 308 -42.23 -1.22 -5.84
N PRO A 309 -42.06 -0.46 -4.74
CA PRO A 309 -41.25 -0.89 -3.60
C PRO A 309 -42.07 -1.67 -2.57
N ALA A 310 -41.49 -2.78 -2.09
CA ALA A 310 -41.93 -3.40 -0.84
C ALA A 310 -41.18 -2.73 0.32
N THR A 311 -41.96 -2.07 1.17
CA THR A 311 -41.58 -1.42 2.42
C THR A 311 -41.10 -2.42 3.46
N VAL A 312 -39.87 -2.27 3.95
CA VAL A 312 -39.39 -2.84 5.21
C VAL A 312 -39.01 -1.64 6.11
N PRO A 313 -39.49 -1.58 7.36
CA PRO A 313 -39.30 -0.42 8.22
C PRO A 313 -37.85 -0.31 8.69
N THR A 314 -37.24 0.84 8.40
CA THR A 314 -35.93 1.24 8.92
C THR A 314 -36.12 1.89 10.28
N SER A 315 -36.05 1.09 11.34
CA SER A 315 -35.76 1.59 12.68
C SER A 315 -35.48 0.42 13.62
N LEU A 316 -34.21 -0.01 13.67
CA LEU A 316 -33.66 -0.63 14.86
C LEU A 316 -32.31 0.02 15.15
N SER A 317 -32.41 0.93 16.11
CA SER A 317 -31.37 1.60 16.87
C SER A 317 -30.16 0.73 17.20
N THR A 318 -28.99 1.34 17.06
CA THR A 318 -27.65 0.93 17.52
C THR A 318 -27.53 0.83 19.06
N ILE A 319 -28.54 0.30 19.75
CA ILE A 319 -28.57 0.09 21.21
C ILE A 319 -28.99 -1.37 21.54
N GLY A 320 -28.90 -2.29 20.57
CA GLY A 320 -29.35 -3.69 20.73
C GLY A 320 -28.32 -4.79 20.46
N ILE A 321 -27.05 -4.48 20.20
CA ILE A 321 -26.00 -5.50 19.92
C ILE A 321 -25.01 -5.64 21.10
N GLN A 322 -25.30 -5.01 22.25
CA GLN A 322 -24.47 -5.13 23.45
C GLN A 322 -25.05 -6.11 24.50
N THR A 323 -26.21 -6.74 24.25
CA THR A 323 -26.92 -7.58 25.23
C THR A 323 -27.07 -9.06 24.82
N MET A 324 -26.14 -9.59 24.02
CA MET A 324 -25.95 -11.04 23.87
C MET A 324 -24.50 -11.49 24.11
N LEU A 325 -23.74 -10.70 24.88
CA LEU A 325 -22.32 -10.95 25.19
C LEU A 325 -22.05 -11.47 26.61
N ASP A 326 -23.09 -11.79 27.38
CA ASP A 326 -22.95 -12.36 28.72
C ASP A 326 -23.85 -13.59 28.89
N GLU A 327 -23.61 -14.67 28.13
CA GLU A 327 -23.98 -16.02 28.57
C GLU A 327 -22.85 -17.01 28.24
N ASP A 328 -22.37 -17.65 29.30
CA ASP A 328 -21.47 -18.80 29.40
C ASP A 328 -19.97 -18.65 29.08
N ALA A 329 -19.25 -18.40 30.17
CA ALA A 329 -17.84 -18.74 30.42
C ALA A 329 -17.59 -20.26 30.41
N ALA A 330 -17.94 -20.93 29.31
CA ALA A 330 -17.46 -22.24 28.93
C ALA A 330 -16.92 -22.15 27.50
N ALA A 331 -15.75 -22.73 27.22
CA ALA A 331 -15.18 -22.71 25.87
C ALA A 331 -16.25 -23.15 24.84
N PRO A 332 -16.57 -22.33 23.82
CA PRO A 332 -17.56 -22.72 22.83
C PRO A 332 -17.07 -24.01 22.16
N LYS A 333 -17.85 -25.09 22.32
CA LYS A 333 -17.49 -26.39 21.76
C LYS A 333 -17.45 -26.27 20.24
N THR A 334 -16.33 -26.66 19.64
CA THR A 334 -16.20 -26.77 18.19
C THR A 334 -17.32 -27.66 17.63
N VAL A 335 -18.02 -27.17 16.61
CA VAL A 335 -19.04 -27.97 15.93
C VAL A 335 -18.34 -28.95 14.99
N VAL A 336 -18.56 -30.25 15.20
CA VAL A 336 -17.94 -31.30 14.39
C VAL A 336 -19.00 -32.00 13.55
N HIS A 337 -18.76 -32.10 12.25
CA HIS A 337 -19.58 -32.92 11.35
C HIS A 337 -18.97 -34.31 11.22
N GLU A 338 -19.77 -35.33 11.51
CA GLU A 338 -19.37 -36.73 11.39
C GLU A 338 -19.13 -37.11 9.92
N GLU A 339 -18.15 -37.97 9.68
CA GLU A 339 -17.95 -38.58 8.37
C GLU A 339 -19.02 -39.63 8.09
N ALA A 340 -19.43 -39.77 6.83
CA ALA A 340 -20.29 -40.87 6.42
C ALA A 340 -19.59 -42.21 6.75
N ALA A 341 -20.32 -43.12 7.40
CA ALA A 341 -19.86 -44.46 7.77
C ALA A 341 -19.41 -45.24 6.51
N GLY A 342 -18.10 -45.21 6.22
CA GLY A 342 -17.53 -45.78 4.99
C GLY A 342 -16.30 -45.05 4.45
N ALA A 343 -15.97 -43.85 4.98
CA ALA A 343 -14.70 -43.20 4.68
C ALA A 343 -13.54 -44.11 5.11
N LYS A 344 -12.68 -44.49 4.15
CA LYS A 344 -11.53 -45.37 4.39
C LYS A 344 -10.69 -44.84 5.54
N SER A 345 -10.27 -45.73 6.43
CA SER A 345 -9.21 -45.53 7.44
C SER A 345 -7.87 -45.23 6.73
N SER A 346 -7.73 -44.04 6.14
CA SER A 346 -6.44 -43.57 5.64
C SER A 346 -5.59 -43.07 6.80
N GLU A 347 -4.29 -43.32 6.70
CA GLU A 347 -3.29 -42.94 7.70
C GLU A 347 -3.25 -41.42 7.85
N GLU A 348 -3.40 -40.95 9.09
CA GLU A 348 -3.21 -39.53 9.44
C GLU A 348 -1.73 -39.19 9.41
N ILE A 349 -1.33 -38.27 8.54
CA ILE A 349 0.05 -37.85 8.41
C ILE A 349 0.41 -36.71 9.36
N LEU A 350 -0.56 -35.83 9.66
CA LEU A 350 -0.42 -34.75 10.61
C LEU A 350 -1.59 -34.75 11.58
N ARG A 351 -1.30 -34.68 12.88
CA ARG A 351 -2.28 -34.47 13.95
C ARG A 351 -1.83 -33.33 14.85
N VAL A 352 -2.60 -32.26 14.87
CA VAL A 352 -2.47 -31.14 15.80
C VAL A 352 -3.51 -31.33 16.89
N THR A 353 -3.09 -31.34 18.15
CA THR A 353 -3.99 -31.54 19.30
C THR A 353 -3.85 -30.38 20.27
N SER A 354 -4.95 -29.68 20.52
CA SER A 354 -5.04 -28.59 21.51
C SER A 354 -3.93 -27.53 21.40
N LEU A 355 -3.53 -27.19 20.17
CA LEU A 355 -2.47 -26.24 19.91
C LEU A 355 -2.83 -24.87 20.46
N SER A 356 -1.92 -24.32 21.26
CA SER A 356 -1.97 -22.94 21.72
C SER A 356 -0.68 -22.22 21.37
N VAL A 357 -0.80 -20.99 20.86
CA VAL A 357 0.33 -20.17 20.43
C VAL A 357 0.23 -18.80 21.08
N GLY A 358 1.35 -18.33 21.65
CA GLY A 358 1.40 -17.03 22.30
C GLY A 358 2.65 -16.24 21.97
N TYR A 359 2.53 -14.92 22.08
CA TYR A 359 3.60 -13.96 21.83
C TYR A 359 3.97 -13.23 23.11
N GLY A 360 5.26 -13.19 23.42
CA GLY A 360 5.79 -12.37 24.51
C GLY A 360 5.48 -10.89 24.30
N GLN A 361 5.09 -10.21 25.37
CA GLN A 361 4.85 -8.77 25.40
C GLN A 361 5.99 -8.07 26.15
N ASN A 362 6.14 -6.76 25.95
CA ASN A 362 7.17 -5.96 26.62
C ASN A 362 7.02 -5.92 28.16
N ASP A 363 5.81 -6.18 28.67
CA ASP A 363 5.50 -6.26 30.10
C ASP A 363 5.77 -7.65 30.70
N GLY A 364 6.31 -8.59 29.91
CA GLY A 364 6.58 -9.97 30.33
C GLY A 364 5.37 -10.91 30.24
N SER A 365 4.18 -10.40 29.91
CA SER A 365 3.00 -11.23 29.68
C SER A 365 3.06 -11.96 28.33
N VAL A 366 2.18 -12.95 28.14
CA VAL A 366 2.07 -13.70 26.89
C VAL A 366 0.67 -13.51 26.32
N LYS A 367 0.58 -12.87 25.17
CA LYS A 367 -0.67 -12.75 24.44
C LYS A 367 -0.90 -14.01 23.62
N THR A 368 -1.85 -14.83 24.02
CA THR A 368 -2.24 -16.03 23.26
C THR A 368 -3.09 -15.61 22.06
N VAL A 369 -2.74 -16.09 20.86
CA VAL A 369 -3.40 -15.77 19.59
C VAL A 369 -4.03 -16.99 18.91
N VAL A 370 -3.60 -18.20 19.29
CA VAL A 370 -4.24 -19.46 18.90
C VAL A 370 -4.59 -20.19 20.18
N HIS A 371 -5.83 -20.67 20.28
CA HIS A 371 -6.40 -21.27 21.48
C HIS A 371 -6.99 -22.65 21.15
N ASP A 372 -6.43 -23.70 21.76
CA ASP A 372 -6.97 -25.07 21.72
C ASP A 372 -7.36 -25.56 20.31
N VAL A 373 -6.48 -25.34 19.33
CA VAL A 373 -6.73 -25.72 17.94
C VAL A 373 -6.39 -27.18 17.72
N SER A 374 -7.35 -27.96 17.23
CA SER A 374 -7.17 -29.36 16.86
C SER A 374 -7.55 -29.59 15.40
N LEU A 375 -6.62 -30.16 14.61
CA LEU A 375 -6.84 -30.51 13.21
C LEU A 375 -6.04 -31.76 12.85
N ALA A 376 -6.54 -32.55 11.91
CA ALA A 376 -5.85 -33.73 11.41
C ALA A 376 -5.90 -33.73 9.88
N VAL A 377 -4.81 -34.16 9.26
CA VAL A 377 -4.68 -34.27 7.80
C VAL A 377 -4.25 -35.69 7.48
N ARG A 378 -4.96 -36.33 6.55
CA ARG A 378 -4.63 -37.68 6.09
C ARG A 378 -3.73 -37.64 4.86
N ARG A 379 -3.01 -38.74 4.63
CA ARG A 379 -2.23 -38.89 3.40
C ARG A 379 -3.17 -38.86 2.19
N GLY A 380 -2.83 -38.06 1.19
CA GLY A 380 -3.67 -37.87 0.00
C GLY A 380 -4.95 -37.07 0.25
N GLU A 381 -5.06 -36.35 1.37
CA GLU A 381 -6.19 -35.46 1.67
C GLU A 381 -5.80 -33.99 1.52
N ILE A 382 -6.73 -33.16 1.03
CA ILE A 382 -6.62 -31.70 1.05
C ILE A 382 -7.53 -31.15 2.16
N HIS A 383 -6.92 -30.63 3.23
CA HIS A 383 -7.61 -30.01 4.36
C HIS A 383 -7.60 -28.48 4.25
N GLY A 384 -8.76 -27.87 4.10
CA GLY A 384 -8.94 -26.42 4.10
C GLY A 384 -8.90 -25.83 5.50
N LEU A 385 -8.14 -24.76 5.71
CA LEU A 385 -8.19 -23.93 6.91
C LEU A 385 -8.68 -22.54 6.53
N ILE A 386 -9.91 -22.20 6.91
CA ILE A 386 -10.61 -20.99 6.47
C ILE A 386 -10.97 -20.06 7.63
N GLY A 387 -11.09 -18.76 7.35
CA GLY A 387 -11.49 -17.74 8.33
C GLY A 387 -11.03 -16.35 7.90
N GLU A 388 -11.50 -15.31 8.59
CA GLU A 388 -11.11 -13.92 8.33
C GLU A 388 -9.61 -13.66 8.53
N SER A 389 -9.13 -12.54 7.97
CA SER A 389 -7.77 -12.07 8.25
C SER A 389 -7.57 -11.87 9.75
N GLY A 390 -6.44 -12.32 10.28
CA GLY A 390 -6.14 -12.27 11.71
C GLY A 390 -6.77 -13.37 12.58
N SER A 391 -7.50 -14.33 12.00
CA SER A 391 -8.14 -15.41 12.79
C SER A 391 -7.18 -16.46 13.37
N GLY A 392 -5.89 -16.45 12.98
CA GLY A 392 -4.85 -17.34 13.49
C GLY A 392 -4.40 -18.47 12.55
N LYS A 393 -4.86 -18.47 11.29
CA LYS A 393 -4.57 -19.52 10.29
C LYS A 393 -3.07 -19.67 10.00
N THR A 394 -2.41 -18.58 9.61
CA THR A 394 -0.96 -18.56 9.34
C THR A 394 -0.15 -18.95 10.56
N GLN A 395 -0.59 -18.59 11.78
CA GLN A 395 0.10 -19.01 13.01
C GLN A 395 -0.04 -20.50 13.29
N THR A 396 -1.19 -21.09 12.95
CA THR A 396 -1.39 -22.54 12.99
C THR A 396 -0.46 -23.24 12.01
N ALA A 397 -0.39 -22.76 10.77
CA ALA A 397 0.50 -23.26 9.72
C ALA A 397 1.99 -23.17 10.11
N TRP A 398 2.45 -22.00 10.58
CA TRP A 398 3.83 -21.79 11.00
C TRP A 398 4.22 -22.54 12.27
N SER A 399 3.26 -22.88 13.13
CA SER A 399 3.51 -23.74 14.29
C SER A 399 3.92 -25.15 13.85
N VAL A 400 3.31 -25.70 12.79
CA VAL A 400 3.70 -26.99 12.22
C VAL A 400 5.15 -26.96 11.72
N LEU A 401 5.55 -25.86 11.08
CA LEU A 401 6.92 -25.68 10.61
C LEU A 401 7.89 -25.23 11.72
N ARG A 402 7.41 -24.84 12.91
CA ARG A 402 8.17 -24.11 13.94
C ARG A 402 8.90 -22.89 13.39
N LEU A 403 8.22 -22.12 12.55
CA LEU A 403 8.72 -20.87 11.96
C LEU A 403 7.91 -19.66 12.45
N LEU A 404 7.44 -19.71 13.70
CA LEU A 404 6.74 -18.58 14.31
C LEU A 404 7.67 -17.35 14.36
N PRO A 405 7.14 -16.13 14.09
CA PRO A 405 7.88 -14.88 14.20
C PRO A 405 8.50 -14.67 15.58
N GLU A 406 9.43 -13.73 15.66
CA GLU A 406 10.11 -13.38 16.90
C GLU A 406 9.12 -13.12 18.06
N GLY A 407 9.44 -13.68 19.23
CA GLY A 407 8.57 -13.64 20.41
C GLY A 407 7.42 -14.66 20.42
N GLY A 408 7.12 -15.33 19.30
CA GLY A 408 6.11 -16.37 19.18
C GLY A 408 6.60 -17.73 19.68
N ARG A 409 5.77 -18.43 20.46
CA ARG A 409 6.04 -19.79 20.93
C ARG A 409 4.78 -20.62 21.03
N ILE A 410 4.94 -21.93 20.87
CA ILE A 410 3.91 -22.92 21.20
C ILE A 410 3.80 -22.95 22.73
N THR A 411 2.64 -22.56 23.26
CA THR A 411 2.38 -22.48 24.70
C THR A 411 1.67 -23.73 25.25
N GLY A 412 1.10 -24.55 24.38
CA GLY A 412 0.45 -25.81 24.75
C GLY A 412 0.02 -26.63 23.53
N GLY A 413 -0.37 -27.88 23.78
CA GLY A 413 -0.75 -28.84 22.76
C GLY A 413 0.42 -29.64 22.19
N SER A 414 0.14 -30.46 21.18
CA SER A 414 1.13 -31.27 20.45
C SER A 414 0.91 -31.22 18.95
N ILE A 415 2.00 -31.40 18.19
CA ILE A 415 1.97 -31.42 16.73
C ILE A 415 2.69 -32.68 16.27
N VAL A 416 1.94 -33.74 15.98
CA VAL A 416 2.49 -35.04 15.57
C VAL A 416 2.48 -35.16 14.05
N PHE A 417 3.65 -35.31 13.44
CA PHE A 417 3.81 -35.59 12.01
C PHE A 417 4.47 -36.95 11.83
N ASP A 418 3.80 -37.89 11.15
CA ASP A 418 4.30 -39.23 10.88
C ASP A 418 4.83 -39.94 12.16
N GLY A 419 4.01 -39.87 13.23
CA GLY A 419 4.32 -40.42 14.56
C GLY A 419 5.33 -39.64 15.41
N LYS A 420 5.86 -38.51 14.93
CA LYS A 420 6.86 -37.69 15.64
C LYS A 420 6.29 -36.36 16.09
N ASP A 421 6.43 -36.03 17.37
CA ASP A 421 6.02 -34.72 17.89
C ASP A 421 7.03 -33.63 17.51
N LEU A 422 6.64 -32.76 16.59
CA LEU A 422 7.44 -31.66 16.05
C LEU A 422 7.77 -30.61 17.10
N ALA A 423 6.91 -30.42 18.11
CA ALA A 423 7.10 -29.40 19.15
C ALA A 423 8.37 -29.65 19.98
N HIS A 424 8.77 -30.92 20.12
CA HIS A 424 9.89 -31.35 20.98
C HIS A 424 11.16 -31.75 20.21
N LEU A 425 11.15 -31.70 18.88
CA LEU A 425 12.35 -32.01 18.08
C LEU A 425 13.47 -31.00 18.30
N SER A 426 14.73 -31.44 18.15
CA SER A 426 15.84 -30.49 18.03
C SER A 426 15.78 -29.72 16.70
N GLU A 427 16.39 -28.54 16.62
CA GLU A 427 16.44 -27.78 15.34
C GLU A 427 17.13 -28.57 14.22
N LYS A 428 18.10 -29.42 14.54
CA LYS A 428 18.76 -30.30 13.56
C LYS A 428 17.80 -31.34 13.00
N GLU A 429 16.87 -31.85 13.81
CA GLU A 429 15.83 -32.78 13.36
C GLU A 429 14.75 -32.06 12.56
N MET A 430 14.30 -30.88 13.01
CA MET A 430 13.35 -30.05 12.24
C MET A 430 13.90 -29.67 10.86
N THR A 431 15.17 -29.31 10.77
CA THR A 431 15.83 -28.97 9.50
C THR A 431 15.82 -30.13 8.50
N LYS A 432 15.82 -31.39 8.97
CA LYS A 432 15.71 -32.57 8.08
C LYS A 432 14.29 -32.79 7.54
N LEU A 433 13.28 -32.19 8.18
CA LEU A 433 11.88 -32.29 7.77
C LEU A 433 11.49 -31.14 6.85
N ARG A 434 11.87 -29.90 7.19
CA ARG A 434 11.56 -28.68 6.42
C ARG A 434 12.16 -28.78 5.01
N GLY A 435 11.37 -28.49 4.00
CA GLY A 435 11.78 -28.49 2.59
C GLY A 435 11.99 -29.87 1.97
N LYS A 436 12.02 -30.95 2.78
CA LYS A 436 12.15 -32.34 2.30
C LYS A 436 10.88 -33.15 2.48
N ARG A 437 10.32 -33.17 3.70
CA ARG A 437 9.10 -33.90 4.04
C ARG A 437 7.90 -32.98 4.23
N ILE A 438 8.15 -31.76 4.72
CA ILE A 438 7.13 -30.72 4.89
C ILE A 438 7.55 -29.51 4.05
N ALA A 439 6.73 -29.15 3.08
CA ALA A 439 6.94 -28.02 2.20
C ALA A 439 5.94 -26.89 2.50
N TYR A 440 6.30 -25.68 2.06
CA TYR A 440 5.53 -24.46 2.30
C TYR A 440 5.46 -23.61 1.04
N ILE A 441 4.25 -23.18 0.66
CA ILE A 441 4.02 -22.14 -0.34
C ILE A 441 3.54 -20.88 0.39
N PRO A 442 4.29 -19.77 0.35
CA PRO A 442 3.91 -18.53 1.00
C PRO A 442 2.83 -17.76 0.22
N GLN A 443 2.17 -16.83 0.92
CA GLN A 443 1.08 -15.98 0.41
C GLN A 443 1.49 -15.03 -0.73
N GLU A 444 2.71 -14.48 -0.69
CA GLU A 444 3.16 -13.50 -1.68
C GLU A 444 4.36 -14.00 -2.49
N PRO A 445 4.23 -14.23 -3.81
CA PRO A 445 5.30 -14.89 -4.55
C PRO A 445 6.57 -14.07 -4.70
N MET A 446 6.42 -12.79 -4.99
CA MET A 446 7.55 -11.92 -5.35
C MET A 446 8.42 -11.57 -4.15
N SER A 447 7.85 -11.45 -2.95
CA SER A 447 8.59 -11.12 -1.73
C SER A 447 9.30 -12.32 -1.11
N ASN A 448 8.98 -13.54 -1.55
CA ASN A 448 9.55 -14.80 -1.05
C ASN A 448 10.64 -15.40 -1.94
N LEU A 449 10.88 -14.82 -3.12
CA LEU A 449 12.03 -15.15 -3.97
C LEU A 449 13.14 -14.13 -3.73
N ASP A 450 14.37 -14.58 -3.51
CA ASP A 450 15.50 -13.67 -3.30
C ASP A 450 15.87 -12.98 -4.64
N PRO A 451 15.74 -11.64 -4.73
CA PRO A 451 15.97 -10.91 -5.99
C PRO A 451 17.45 -10.93 -6.43
N SER A 452 18.36 -11.32 -5.55
CA SER A 452 19.82 -11.38 -5.79
C SER A 452 20.24 -12.66 -6.52
N PHE A 453 19.36 -13.67 -6.58
CA PHE A 453 19.65 -14.96 -7.19
C PHE A 453 18.68 -15.29 -8.32
N THR A 454 19.17 -15.98 -9.34
CA THR A 454 18.31 -16.51 -10.40
C THR A 454 17.36 -17.57 -9.86
N ILE A 455 16.22 -17.73 -10.51
CA ILE A 455 15.22 -18.77 -10.21
C ILE A 455 15.87 -20.15 -10.17
N GLY A 456 16.71 -20.46 -11.15
CA GLY A 456 17.41 -21.73 -11.23
C GLY A 456 18.34 -21.99 -10.05
N THR A 457 19.00 -20.95 -9.53
CA THR A 457 19.85 -21.09 -8.33
C THR A 457 19.00 -21.46 -7.10
N GLN A 458 17.85 -20.80 -6.95
CA GLN A 458 16.93 -21.01 -5.82
C GLN A 458 16.23 -22.38 -5.88
N LEU A 459 15.97 -22.93 -7.08
CA LEU A 459 15.43 -24.28 -7.24
C LEU A 459 16.48 -25.39 -7.07
N VAL A 460 17.70 -25.17 -7.56
CA VAL A 460 18.77 -26.19 -7.52
C VAL A 460 19.30 -26.40 -6.10
N GLN A 461 19.47 -25.33 -5.33
CA GLN A 461 20.15 -25.41 -4.04
C GLN A 461 19.43 -26.30 -3.01
N PRO A 462 18.10 -26.20 -2.80
CA PRO A 462 17.37 -27.08 -1.90
C PRO A 462 17.50 -28.56 -2.27
N MET A 463 17.37 -28.90 -3.56
CA MET A 463 17.51 -30.28 -4.03
C MET A 463 18.91 -30.85 -3.79
N ARG A 464 19.95 -30.04 -3.96
CA ARG A 464 21.33 -30.46 -3.66
C ARG A 464 21.52 -30.75 -2.18
N ILE A 465 20.94 -29.94 -1.30
CA ILE A 465 21.07 -30.09 0.16
C ILE A 465 20.19 -31.24 0.68
N CYS A 466 18.93 -31.31 0.27
CA CYS A 466 17.94 -32.22 0.84
C CYS A 466 17.97 -33.63 0.24
N LEU A 467 18.26 -33.72 -1.07
CA LEU A 467 18.29 -34.98 -1.82
C LEU A 467 19.73 -35.45 -2.15
N GLY A 468 20.75 -34.61 -1.97
CA GLY A 468 22.13 -34.95 -2.30
C GLY A 468 22.42 -35.02 -3.81
N LEU A 469 21.56 -34.42 -4.64
CA LEU A 469 21.72 -34.44 -6.10
C LEU A 469 22.96 -33.66 -6.54
N SER A 470 23.58 -34.10 -7.64
CA SER A 470 24.59 -33.31 -8.33
C SER A 470 23.99 -32.03 -8.90
N LYS A 471 24.80 -30.99 -9.14
CA LYS A 471 24.32 -29.74 -9.74
C LYS A 471 23.64 -29.97 -11.10
N ALA A 472 24.15 -30.91 -11.90
CA ALA A 472 23.58 -31.25 -13.20
C ALA A 472 22.21 -31.94 -13.05
N ALA A 473 22.12 -32.97 -12.19
CA ALA A 473 20.87 -33.68 -11.95
C ALA A 473 19.80 -32.77 -11.34
N ALA A 474 20.18 -31.90 -10.40
CA ALA A 474 19.27 -30.90 -9.83
C ALA A 474 18.80 -29.88 -10.86
N LYS A 475 19.65 -29.45 -11.81
CA LYS A 475 19.25 -28.56 -12.91
C LYS A 475 18.25 -29.23 -13.83
N GLU A 476 18.51 -30.47 -14.23
CA GLU A 476 17.61 -31.25 -15.08
C GLU A 476 16.24 -31.41 -14.43
N ARG A 477 16.21 -31.80 -13.15
CA ARG A 477 14.97 -31.89 -12.37
C ARG A 477 14.26 -30.55 -12.23
N ALA A 478 14.97 -29.46 -11.97
CA ALA A 478 14.37 -28.12 -11.89
C ALA A 478 13.71 -27.71 -13.21
N LEU A 479 14.36 -27.96 -14.35
CA LEU A 479 13.78 -27.67 -15.67
C LEU A 479 12.55 -28.53 -15.97
N GLY A 480 12.59 -29.81 -15.59
CA GLY A 480 11.43 -30.71 -15.68
C GLY A 480 10.25 -30.22 -14.83
N LEU A 481 10.52 -29.76 -13.60
CA LEU A 481 9.51 -29.19 -12.72
C LEU A 481 8.94 -27.88 -13.27
N LEU A 482 9.79 -26.98 -13.77
CA LEU A 482 9.33 -25.73 -14.41
C LEU A 482 8.43 -26.03 -15.60
N ALA A 483 8.77 -27.01 -16.43
CA ALA A 483 7.91 -27.47 -17.51
C ALA A 483 6.58 -28.05 -16.99
N ARG A 484 6.66 -28.87 -15.93
CA ARG A 484 5.49 -29.51 -15.29
C ARG A 484 4.49 -28.49 -14.75
N VAL A 485 4.98 -27.43 -14.10
CA VAL A 485 4.13 -26.35 -13.59
C VAL A 485 3.71 -25.36 -14.70
N GLY A 486 3.86 -25.70 -15.98
CA GLY A 486 3.32 -24.94 -17.10
C GLY A 486 4.12 -23.68 -17.47
N ILE A 487 5.41 -23.58 -17.11
CA ILE A 487 6.26 -22.47 -17.58
C ILE A 487 6.54 -22.64 -19.08
N PRO A 488 6.15 -21.69 -19.96
CA PRO A 488 6.28 -21.87 -21.41
C PRO A 488 7.73 -22.00 -21.90
N ASN A 489 8.67 -21.32 -21.25
CA ASN A 489 10.09 -21.42 -21.53
C ASN A 489 10.86 -21.68 -20.22
N PRO A 490 10.99 -22.97 -19.82
CA PRO A 490 11.66 -23.36 -18.58
C PRO A 490 13.10 -22.88 -18.52
N GLN A 491 13.85 -22.97 -19.65
CA GLN A 491 15.25 -22.58 -19.67
C GLN A 491 15.42 -21.07 -19.45
N ARG A 492 14.66 -20.24 -20.17
CA ARG A 492 14.67 -18.78 -19.95
C ARG A 492 14.30 -18.42 -18.51
N THR A 493 13.27 -19.06 -17.96
CA THR A 493 12.79 -18.77 -16.60
C THR A 493 13.79 -19.23 -15.54
N PHE A 494 14.46 -20.36 -15.77
CA PHE A 494 15.54 -20.85 -14.91
C PHE A 494 16.71 -19.86 -14.85
N ASP A 495 17.05 -19.21 -15.96
CA ASP A 495 18.14 -18.25 -16.04
C ASP A 495 17.72 -16.83 -15.59
N ALA A 496 16.42 -16.58 -15.43
CA ALA A 496 15.85 -15.28 -15.04
C ALA A 496 15.99 -15.00 -13.54
N TYR A 497 15.92 -13.73 -13.18
CA TYR A 497 15.73 -13.24 -11.82
C TYR A 497 14.24 -13.07 -11.48
N PRO A 498 13.86 -13.02 -10.18
CA PRO A 498 12.46 -12.87 -9.78
C PRO A 498 11.75 -11.64 -10.39
N HIS A 499 12.47 -10.53 -10.56
CA HIS A 499 11.92 -9.29 -11.15
C HIS A 499 11.73 -9.36 -12.67
N GLU A 500 12.17 -10.43 -13.33
CA GLU A 500 12.08 -10.65 -14.77
C GLU A 500 10.93 -11.61 -15.16
N VAL A 501 10.17 -12.11 -14.18
CA VAL A 501 9.05 -13.03 -14.36
C VAL A 501 7.73 -12.39 -13.87
N SER A 502 6.59 -12.79 -14.46
CA SER A 502 5.28 -12.31 -14.00
C SER A 502 4.91 -12.91 -12.64
N GLY A 503 3.95 -12.30 -11.94
CA GLY A 503 3.46 -12.83 -10.65
C GLY A 503 2.95 -14.27 -10.74
N GLY A 504 2.20 -14.62 -11.80
CA GLY A 504 1.75 -15.99 -12.03
C GLY A 504 2.89 -16.97 -12.33
N MET A 505 3.94 -16.53 -13.05
CA MET A 505 5.15 -17.33 -13.25
C MET A 505 5.92 -17.52 -11.93
N ALA A 506 6.04 -16.46 -11.11
CA ALA A 506 6.68 -16.53 -9.80
C ALA A 506 5.94 -17.50 -8.86
N GLN A 507 4.61 -17.50 -8.88
CA GLN A 507 3.80 -18.45 -8.12
C GLN A 507 4.06 -19.90 -8.57
N ARG A 508 4.03 -20.15 -9.88
CA ARG A 508 4.35 -21.48 -10.45
C ARG A 508 5.77 -21.92 -10.07
N VAL A 509 6.74 -21.00 -10.07
CA VAL A 509 8.11 -21.26 -9.60
C VAL A 509 8.14 -21.66 -8.13
N LEU A 510 7.41 -20.96 -7.25
CA LEU A 510 7.35 -21.32 -5.83
C LEU A 510 6.70 -22.68 -5.60
N ILE A 511 5.64 -23.00 -6.35
CA ILE A 511 5.02 -24.33 -6.33
C ILE A 511 6.05 -25.39 -6.74
N ALA A 512 6.76 -25.18 -7.86
CA ALA A 512 7.83 -26.07 -8.32
C ALA A 512 8.93 -26.25 -7.25
N GLY A 513 9.32 -25.16 -6.57
CA GLY A 513 10.28 -25.19 -5.47
C GLY A 513 9.79 -26.01 -4.28
N ALA A 514 8.53 -25.81 -3.87
CA ALA A 514 7.92 -26.50 -2.74
C ALA A 514 7.82 -28.01 -2.98
N VAL A 515 7.45 -28.44 -4.19
CA VAL A 515 7.33 -29.87 -4.52
C VAL A 515 8.64 -30.51 -5.00
N SER A 516 9.72 -29.73 -5.16
CA SER A 516 10.97 -30.20 -5.78
C SER A 516 11.62 -31.39 -5.10
N CYS A 517 11.38 -31.55 -3.80
CA CYS A 517 11.95 -32.59 -2.95
C CYS A 517 10.96 -33.70 -2.58
N ASP A 518 9.82 -33.82 -3.28
CA ASP A 518 8.77 -34.82 -3.06
C ASP A 518 8.25 -34.84 -1.61
N PRO A 519 7.66 -33.73 -1.12
CA PRO A 519 7.20 -33.63 0.26
C PRO A 519 6.01 -34.57 0.54
N ASP A 520 5.92 -35.06 1.78
CA ASP A 520 4.75 -35.83 2.22
C ASP A 520 3.59 -34.91 2.67
N LEU A 521 3.89 -33.68 3.10
CA LEU A 521 2.94 -32.66 3.52
C LEU A 521 3.27 -31.31 2.88
N LEU A 522 2.28 -30.69 2.23
CA LEU A 522 2.38 -29.35 1.67
C LEU A 522 1.44 -28.40 2.40
N ILE A 523 1.98 -27.30 2.93
CA ILE A 523 1.20 -26.21 3.50
C ILE A 523 1.19 -25.07 2.48
N ALA A 524 0.03 -24.77 1.92
CA ALA A 524 -0.15 -23.69 0.96
C ALA A 524 -0.92 -22.55 1.64
N ASP A 525 -0.22 -21.45 1.95
CA ASP A 525 -0.83 -20.27 2.56
C ASP A 525 -1.26 -19.28 1.49
N GLU A 526 -2.57 -19.17 1.26
CA GLU A 526 -3.17 -18.29 0.27
C GLU A 526 -2.49 -18.33 -1.12
N PRO A 527 -2.32 -19.52 -1.73
CA PRO A 527 -1.49 -19.72 -2.92
C PRO A 527 -2.03 -19.06 -4.21
N THR A 528 -3.20 -18.45 -4.15
CA THR A 528 -3.87 -17.78 -5.27
C THR A 528 -4.05 -16.28 -5.06
N THR A 529 -3.61 -15.75 -3.92
CA THR A 529 -3.72 -14.32 -3.63
C THR A 529 -2.88 -13.51 -4.63
N ALA A 530 -3.39 -12.34 -5.02
CA ALA A 530 -2.78 -11.43 -5.99
C ALA A 530 -2.64 -11.96 -7.45
N LEU A 531 -3.33 -13.05 -7.81
CA LEU A 531 -3.45 -13.54 -9.19
C LEU A 531 -4.84 -13.24 -9.79
N ASP A 532 -4.93 -13.12 -11.11
CA ASP A 532 -6.22 -13.01 -11.81
C ASP A 532 -7.00 -14.34 -11.74
N VAL A 533 -8.33 -14.27 -11.82
CA VAL A 533 -9.24 -15.41 -11.59
C VAL A 533 -8.92 -16.60 -12.51
N THR A 534 -8.49 -16.35 -13.75
CA THR A 534 -8.13 -17.42 -14.69
C THR A 534 -6.85 -18.13 -14.23
N VAL A 535 -5.81 -17.38 -13.89
CA VAL A 535 -4.55 -17.95 -13.36
C VAL A 535 -4.76 -18.63 -12.02
N GLN A 536 -5.66 -18.13 -11.16
CA GLN A 536 -6.01 -18.80 -9.90
C GLN A 536 -6.53 -20.22 -10.14
N ALA A 537 -7.47 -20.40 -11.07
CA ALA A 537 -8.01 -21.72 -11.40
C ALA A 537 -6.91 -22.68 -11.89
N GLU A 538 -6.04 -22.21 -12.80
CA GLU A 538 -4.91 -23.01 -13.29
C GLU A 538 -3.94 -23.41 -12.19
N VAL A 539 -3.71 -22.55 -11.19
CA VAL A 539 -2.85 -22.84 -10.04
C VAL A 539 -3.50 -23.87 -9.11
N LEU A 540 -4.81 -23.78 -8.87
CA LEU A 540 -5.53 -24.75 -8.02
C LEU A 540 -5.59 -26.14 -8.67
N ASP A 541 -5.82 -26.21 -9.98
CA ASP A 541 -5.77 -27.48 -10.73
C ASP A 541 -4.36 -28.09 -10.67
N LEU A 542 -3.31 -27.28 -10.85
CA LEU A 542 -1.93 -27.73 -10.70
C LEU A 542 -1.67 -28.32 -9.29
N LEU A 543 -2.15 -27.65 -8.24
CA LEU A 543 -2.01 -28.15 -6.87
C LEU A 543 -2.75 -29.47 -6.66
N ARG A 544 -3.97 -29.61 -7.20
CA ARG A 544 -4.76 -30.86 -7.17
C ARG A 544 -4.00 -32.00 -7.86
N GLU A 545 -3.48 -31.74 -9.05
CA GLU A 545 -2.73 -32.73 -9.84
C GLU A 545 -1.48 -33.18 -9.09
N LEU A 546 -0.65 -32.25 -8.62
CA LEU A 546 0.57 -32.54 -7.87
C LEU A 546 0.27 -33.31 -6.58
N GLN A 547 -0.81 -32.94 -5.88
CA GLN A 547 -1.23 -33.62 -4.66
C GLN A 547 -1.60 -35.08 -4.93
N SER A 548 -2.36 -35.33 -6.00
CA SER A 548 -2.78 -36.68 -6.39
C SER A 548 -1.60 -37.55 -6.87
N GLU A 549 -0.67 -36.94 -7.61
CA GLU A 549 0.52 -37.62 -8.16
C GLU A 549 1.50 -38.01 -7.07
N LEU A 550 1.75 -37.11 -6.11
CA LEU A 550 2.69 -37.33 -5.00
C LEU A 550 2.04 -38.03 -3.81
N ASN A 551 0.71 -38.20 -3.81
CA ASN A 551 -0.06 -38.73 -2.68
C ASN A 551 0.28 -38.02 -1.36
N MET A 552 0.45 -36.70 -1.42
CA MET A 552 0.83 -35.86 -0.27
C MET A 552 -0.41 -35.36 0.47
N GLY A 553 -0.30 -35.19 1.79
CA GLY A 553 -1.29 -34.41 2.54
C GLY A 553 -1.12 -32.93 2.21
N MET A 554 -2.22 -32.17 2.14
CA MET A 554 -2.16 -30.72 1.91
C MET A 554 -2.99 -29.97 2.94
N ILE A 555 -2.42 -28.90 3.51
CA ILE A 555 -3.18 -27.87 4.20
C ILE A 555 -3.31 -26.68 3.26
N LEU A 556 -4.54 -26.35 2.88
CA LEU A 556 -4.83 -25.16 2.09
C LEU A 556 -5.39 -24.07 3.02
N VAL A 557 -4.58 -23.06 3.31
CA VAL A 557 -5.05 -21.88 4.03
C VAL A 557 -5.62 -20.89 3.03
N THR A 558 -6.88 -20.50 3.23
CA THR A 558 -7.56 -19.56 2.33
C THR A 558 -8.64 -18.81 3.09
N HIS A 559 -9.13 -17.71 2.53
CA HIS A 559 -10.34 -17.02 2.99
C HIS A 559 -11.52 -17.22 2.02
N ASN A 560 -11.33 -17.95 0.92
CA ASN A 560 -12.34 -18.13 -0.13
C ASN A 560 -13.01 -19.52 -0.05
N PHE A 561 -14.31 -19.54 0.26
CA PHE A 561 -15.09 -20.79 0.31
C PHE A 561 -15.25 -21.45 -1.05
N GLY A 562 -15.32 -20.71 -2.16
CA GLY A 562 -15.40 -21.30 -3.50
C GLY A 562 -14.19 -22.19 -3.80
N VAL A 563 -13.00 -21.77 -3.35
CA VAL A 563 -11.76 -22.57 -3.47
C VAL A 563 -11.83 -23.83 -2.60
N VAL A 564 -12.36 -23.71 -1.38
CA VAL A 564 -12.54 -24.86 -0.47
C VAL A 564 -13.54 -25.86 -1.05
N ALA A 565 -14.66 -25.37 -1.61
CA ALA A 565 -15.70 -26.19 -2.21
C ALA A 565 -15.19 -27.02 -3.38
N ASP A 566 -14.30 -26.42 -4.17
CA ASP A 566 -13.73 -27.05 -5.35
C ASP A 566 -12.62 -28.04 -5.00
N LEU A 567 -11.67 -27.65 -4.12
CA LEU A 567 -10.40 -28.36 -3.95
C LEU A 567 -10.30 -29.24 -2.70
N CYS A 568 -10.99 -28.90 -1.60
CA CYS A 568 -10.75 -29.55 -0.30
C CYS A 568 -11.69 -30.74 -0.04
N ASP A 569 -11.18 -31.76 0.66
CA ASP A 569 -11.96 -32.89 1.15
C ASP A 569 -12.63 -32.55 2.50
N ARG A 570 -11.85 -31.89 3.37
CA ARG A 570 -12.24 -31.46 4.71
C ARG A 570 -11.94 -29.98 4.92
N VAL A 571 -12.66 -29.34 5.82
CA VAL A 571 -12.44 -27.94 6.17
C VAL A 571 -12.56 -27.71 7.68
N SER A 572 -11.70 -26.83 8.21
CA SER A 572 -11.82 -26.24 9.54
C SER A 572 -12.00 -24.73 9.42
N VAL A 573 -13.08 -24.22 9.98
CA VAL A 573 -13.41 -22.79 10.06
C VAL A 573 -12.84 -22.22 11.36
N MET A 574 -12.04 -21.16 11.24
CA MET A 574 -11.28 -20.55 12.33
C MET A 574 -11.73 -19.10 12.56
N ARG A 575 -11.98 -18.75 13.83
CA ARG A 575 -12.34 -17.40 14.29
C ARG A 575 -11.66 -17.12 15.62
N ASP A 576 -11.13 -15.91 15.81
CA ASP A 576 -10.58 -15.45 17.10
C ASP A 576 -9.62 -16.48 17.75
N GLY A 577 -8.74 -17.05 16.93
CA GLY A 577 -7.73 -18.02 17.37
C GLY A 577 -8.24 -19.45 17.59
N ARG A 578 -9.51 -19.77 17.32
CA ARG A 578 -10.15 -21.07 17.61
C ARG A 578 -10.76 -21.69 16.37
N ILE A 579 -10.78 -23.02 16.29
CA ILE A 579 -11.62 -23.72 15.31
C ILE A 579 -13.05 -23.77 15.85
N VAL A 580 -13.97 -23.14 15.12
CA VAL A 580 -15.38 -23.06 15.51
C VAL A 580 -16.24 -24.14 14.87
N GLU A 581 -15.84 -24.63 13.70
CA GLU A 581 -16.56 -25.69 12.98
C GLU A 581 -15.59 -26.49 12.11
N THR A 582 -15.73 -27.83 12.06
CA THR A 582 -14.85 -28.70 11.27
C THR A 582 -15.57 -29.95 10.76
N GLY A 583 -15.17 -30.46 9.60
CA GLY A 583 -15.81 -31.63 9.01
C GLY A 583 -15.53 -31.79 7.52
N PRO A 584 -16.19 -32.77 6.86
CA PRO A 584 -16.17 -32.91 5.41
C PRO A 584 -16.76 -31.64 4.76
N VAL A 585 -16.12 -31.16 3.69
CA VAL A 585 -16.54 -29.94 2.99
C VAL A 585 -18.02 -29.99 2.62
N ARG A 586 -18.46 -31.10 2.02
CA ARG A 586 -19.87 -31.28 1.63
C ARG A 586 -20.87 -31.13 2.78
N SER A 587 -20.50 -31.55 3.99
CA SER A 587 -21.38 -31.48 5.16
C SER A 587 -21.50 -30.04 5.67
N ILE A 588 -20.38 -29.33 5.77
CA ILE A 588 -20.35 -27.93 6.21
C ILE A 588 -21.05 -27.01 5.20
N PHE A 589 -20.89 -27.25 3.90
CA PHE A 589 -21.56 -26.46 2.87
C PHE A 589 -23.06 -26.73 2.78
N ALA A 590 -23.51 -27.96 3.06
CA ALA A 590 -24.93 -28.30 3.04
C ALA A 590 -25.67 -27.85 4.31
N ASP A 591 -25.03 -27.93 5.48
CA ASP A 591 -25.61 -27.62 6.78
C ASP A 591 -24.60 -26.86 7.67
N PRO A 592 -24.28 -25.59 7.38
CA PRO A 592 -23.40 -24.80 8.24
C PRO A 592 -24.09 -24.51 9.58
N ARG A 593 -23.55 -25.04 10.69
CA ARG A 593 -24.22 -24.98 12.00
C ARG A 593 -23.74 -23.82 12.86
N HIS A 594 -22.44 -23.51 12.82
CA HIS A 594 -21.92 -22.45 13.67
C HIS A 594 -22.38 -21.07 13.14
N PRO A 595 -22.86 -20.15 14.00
CA PRO A 595 -23.36 -18.83 13.57
C PRO A 595 -22.36 -18.05 12.71
N TYR A 596 -21.06 -18.14 13.04
CA TYR A 596 -20.00 -17.52 12.25
C TYR A 596 -19.90 -18.11 10.84
N THR A 597 -19.95 -19.43 10.71
CA THR A 597 -19.89 -20.10 9.41
C THR A 597 -21.07 -19.69 8.55
N ARG A 598 -22.29 -19.65 9.12
CA ARG A 598 -23.49 -19.13 8.43
C ARG A 598 -23.30 -17.68 7.97
N ALA A 599 -22.81 -16.81 8.85
CA ALA A 599 -22.56 -15.41 8.49
C ALA A 599 -21.52 -15.25 7.37
N LEU A 600 -20.49 -16.12 7.32
CA LEU A 600 -19.54 -16.15 6.21
C LEU A 600 -20.20 -16.60 4.90
N PHE A 601 -21.07 -17.61 4.94
CA PHE A 601 -21.86 -18.02 3.77
C PHE A 601 -22.81 -16.91 3.30
N ASP A 602 -23.52 -16.25 4.22
CA ASP A 602 -24.41 -15.13 3.90
C ASP A 602 -23.67 -13.92 3.28
N ALA A 603 -22.38 -13.76 3.61
CA ALA A 603 -21.53 -12.73 3.04
C ALA A 603 -21.06 -13.06 1.61
N ILE A 604 -21.16 -14.32 1.17
CA ILE A 604 -20.80 -14.77 -0.18
C ILE A 604 -21.98 -14.45 -1.11
N LEU A 605 -21.85 -13.35 -1.84
CA LEU A 605 -22.83 -12.90 -2.84
C LEU A 605 -22.66 -13.67 -4.16
N GLU A 606 -22.92 -14.98 -4.17
CA GLU A 606 -22.87 -15.77 -5.42
C GLU A 606 -24.15 -15.60 -6.28
N GLU A 607 -25.28 -15.26 -5.67
CA GLU A 607 -26.56 -15.02 -6.38
C GLU A 607 -27.24 -13.69 -5.99
N GLY A 608 -26.52 -12.83 -5.28
CA GLY A 608 -27.03 -11.53 -4.86
C GLY A 608 -27.24 -10.60 -6.07
N PRO A 609 -28.31 -9.78 -6.11
CA PRO A 609 -28.47 -8.78 -7.15
C PRO A 609 -27.23 -7.87 -7.16
N ALA A 610 -26.71 -7.55 -8.35
CA ALA A 610 -25.60 -6.63 -8.50
C ALA A 610 -25.84 -5.38 -7.63
N ARG A 611 -24.83 -4.97 -6.83
CA ARG A 611 -24.93 -3.80 -5.95
C ARG A 611 -25.58 -2.64 -6.71
N GLY A 612 -26.73 -2.20 -6.19
CA GLY A 612 -27.47 -1.07 -6.75
C GLY A 612 -26.64 0.22 -6.71
N PRO A 613 -27.11 1.29 -7.37
CA PRO A 613 -26.52 2.62 -7.23
C PRO A 613 -26.38 2.98 -5.75
N LEU A 614 -25.24 3.57 -5.36
CA LEU A 614 -25.04 4.07 -4.00
C LEU A 614 -26.16 5.08 -3.71
N VAL A 615 -27.13 4.69 -2.88
CA VAL A 615 -28.21 5.58 -2.49
C VAL A 615 -27.61 6.55 -1.51
N ALA A 616 -27.50 7.83 -1.90
CA ALA A 616 -27.12 8.87 -0.98
C ALA A 616 -28.19 8.93 0.12
N THR A 617 -27.86 8.46 1.32
CA THR A 617 -28.69 8.64 2.51
C THR A 617 -28.88 10.14 2.67
N THR A 618 -30.06 10.62 2.28
CA THR A 618 -30.41 12.03 2.45
C THR A 618 -30.53 12.21 3.96
N ALA A 619 -29.63 13.00 4.53
CA ALA A 619 -29.70 13.38 5.93
C ALA A 619 -31.11 13.92 6.22
N VAL A 620 -31.86 13.19 7.04
CA VAL A 620 -33.13 13.68 7.56
C VAL A 620 -32.80 14.90 8.41
N LYS A 621 -33.09 16.08 7.89
CA LYS A 621 -33.21 17.30 8.70
C LYS A 621 -34.41 17.08 9.60
N GLU A 622 -34.17 16.61 10.83
CA GLU A 622 -35.13 16.79 11.91
C GLU A 622 -35.30 18.29 12.14
N SER A 623 -36.42 18.82 11.63
CA SER A 623 -36.95 20.11 12.03
C SER A 623 -37.61 19.92 13.39
N SER A 624 -36.87 20.19 14.46
CA SER A 624 -37.47 20.37 15.79
C SER A 624 -38.35 21.63 15.81
N ARG A 625 -39.63 21.41 16.10
CA ARG A 625 -40.48 22.37 16.81
C ARG A 625 -40.47 21.99 18.28
#